data_AF-A0A3M8EU06-F1
#
_entry.id   AF-A0A3M8EU06-F1
#
_cell.length_a   1.000
_cell.length_b   1.000
_cell.length_c   1.000
_cell.angle_alpha   90.00
_cell.angle_beta   90.00
_cell.angle_gamma   90.00
#
_symmetry.space_group_name_H-M   'P 1'
#
loop_
_entity.id
_entity.type
_entity.pdbx_description
1 polymer ?
#
loop_
_entity_poly.entity_id
_entity_poly.type
_entity_poly.pdbx_seq_one_letter_code
_entity_poly.pdbx_strand_id
1 'polypeptide(L)'
;MSSVVRPGQTYRSNGLVPLGPACVFITAYEPGEPAAQAIDPDTGTGRVVLVDDLHATSPTGEHRHDGYTLVQDTAGPAPFRRARAHQCLECA
;
A
#
# COMPACT_ATOMS: atom_id res chain seq x y z
N MET A 1 -11.06 -7.69 -15.73
CA MET A 1 -10.92 -8.35 -14.41
C MET A 1 -10.95 -7.25 -13.36
N SER A 2 -12.05 -7.12 -12.62
CA SER A 2 -12.14 -6.15 -11.51
C SER A 2 -11.21 -6.65 -10.40
N SER A 3 -10.10 -5.96 -10.18
CA SER A 3 -9.18 -6.29 -9.10
C SER A 3 -9.84 -5.85 -7.78
N VAL A 4 -10.30 -6.84 -7.01
CA VAL A 4 -10.95 -6.63 -5.73
C VAL A 4 -9.90 -6.22 -4.70
N VAL A 5 -10.12 -5.09 -4.02
CA VAL A 5 -9.33 -4.65 -2.86
C VAL A 5 -9.52 -5.61 -1.70
N ARG A 6 -8.44 -6.02 -1.04
CA ARG A 6 -8.44 -6.98 0.07
C ARG A 6 -7.38 -6.60 1.11
N PRO A 7 -7.63 -6.85 2.41
CA PRO A 7 -6.58 -6.84 3.42
C PRO A 7 -5.42 -7.75 3.02
N GLY A 8 -4.18 -7.33 3.31
CA GLY A 8 -2.97 -8.04 2.94
C GLY A 8 -2.36 -7.63 1.60
N GLN A 9 -3.03 -6.77 0.83
CA GLN A 9 -2.48 -6.27 -0.44
C GLN A 9 -1.56 -5.07 -0.21
N THR A 10 -0.47 -5.03 -0.97
CA THR A 10 0.44 -3.90 -1.02
C THR A 10 0.28 -3.16 -2.33
N TYR A 11 0.15 -1.84 -2.25
CA TYR A 11 0.06 -0.96 -3.40
C TYR A 11 1.23 0.00 -3.41
N ARG A 12 1.69 0.35 -4.61
CA ARG A 12 2.76 1.33 -4.84
C ARG A 12 2.18 2.57 -5.50
N SER A 13 2.56 3.75 -5.03
CA SER A 13 2.18 5.01 -5.68
C SER A 13 2.81 5.10 -7.08
N ASN A 14 2.02 5.55 -8.05
CA ASN A 14 2.49 5.86 -9.40
C ASN A 14 3.11 7.27 -9.48
N GLY A 15 2.92 8.09 -8.44
CA GLY A 15 3.39 9.45 -8.36
C GLY A 15 4.87 9.56 -7.98
N LEU A 16 5.47 10.71 -8.27
CA LEU A 16 6.82 11.04 -7.83
C LEU A 16 6.82 11.38 -6.32
N VAL A 17 7.68 10.70 -5.58
CA VAL A 17 8.09 11.09 -4.21
C VAL A 17 8.64 12.52 -4.29
N PRO A 18 8.25 13.47 -3.39
CA PRO A 18 7.75 13.26 -2.02
C PRO A 18 6.26 13.55 -1.77
N LEU A 19 5.39 13.52 -2.79
CA LEU A 19 3.98 13.95 -2.63
C LEU A 19 3.10 12.97 -1.81
N GLY A 20 3.62 11.81 -1.39
CA GLY A 20 2.89 10.81 -0.62
C GLY A 20 3.77 9.60 -0.24
N PRO A 21 3.18 8.59 0.43
CA PRO A 21 3.89 7.36 0.76
C PRO A 21 4.18 6.60 -0.54
N ALA A 22 5.41 6.10 -0.67
CA ALA A 22 5.79 5.33 -1.86
C ALA A 22 4.97 4.03 -1.97
N CYS A 23 4.56 3.47 -0.84
CA CYS A 23 3.78 2.24 -0.73
C CYS A 23 2.72 2.35 0.38
N VAL A 24 1.64 1.60 0.23
CA VAL A 24 0.60 1.41 1.27
C VAL A 24 0.23 -0.07 1.37
N PHE A 25 0.05 -0.56 2.60
CA PHE A 25 -0.40 -1.92 2.87
C PHE A 25 -1.82 -1.89 3.43
N ILE A 26 -2.76 -2.57 2.77
CA ILE A 26 -4.18 -2.59 3.18
C ILE A 26 -4.36 -3.48 4.40
N THR A 27 -4.86 -2.90 5.49
CA THR A 27 -5.11 -3.60 6.76
C THR A 27 -6.57 -3.99 6.94
N ALA A 28 -7.50 -3.19 6.41
CA ALA A 28 -8.93 -3.49 6.45
C ALA A 28 -9.66 -2.85 5.26
N TYR A 29 -10.69 -3.54 4.76
CA TYR A 29 -11.58 -3.03 3.72
C TYR A 29 -12.93 -3.74 3.83
N GLU A 30 -14.02 -2.97 3.84
CA GLU A 30 -15.38 -3.48 3.75
C GLU A 30 -15.86 -3.39 2.29
N PRO A 31 -16.31 -4.49 1.66
CA PRO A 31 -16.73 -4.46 0.27
C PRO A 31 -17.88 -3.47 0.03
N GLY A 32 -17.64 -2.50 -0.86
CA GLY A 32 -18.62 -1.46 -1.21
C GLY A 32 -18.34 -0.12 -0.54
N GLU A 33 -17.43 -0.06 0.43
CA GLU A 33 -16.97 1.21 1.00
C GLU A 33 -16.08 1.96 0.01
N PRO A 34 -16.11 3.30 0.00
CA PRO A 34 -15.30 4.11 -0.90
C PRO A 34 -13.82 4.19 -0.47
N ALA A 35 -13.48 3.67 0.72
CA ALA A 35 -12.15 3.79 1.29
C ALA A 35 -11.70 2.52 2.02
N ALA A 36 -10.39 2.29 2.03
CA ALA A 36 -9.74 1.22 2.75
C ALA A 36 -8.81 1.80 3.84
N GLN A 37 -8.64 1.04 4.93
CA GLN A 37 -7.63 1.33 5.93
C GLN A 37 -6.29 0.74 5.47
N ALA A 38 -5.24 1.52 5.63
CA ALA A 38 -3.89 1.14 5.24
C ALA A 38 -2.86 1.58 6.27
N ILE A 39 -1.66 1.03 6.14
CA ILE A 39 -0.47 1.51 6.83
C ILE A 39 0.61 1.84 5.81
N ASP A 40 1.36 2.88 6.10
CA ASP A 40 2.64 3.15 5.45
C ASP A 40 3.67 2.16 6.02
N PRO A 41 4.23 1.24 5.21
CA PRO A 41 5.14 0.21 5.72
C PRO A 41 6.50 0.78 6.17
N ASP A 42 6.89 1.95 5.68
CA ASP A 42 8.18 2.57 6.01
C ASP A 42 8.11 3.29 7.36
N THR A 43 6.96 3.91 7.66
CA THR A 43 6.78 4.71 8.88
C THR A 43 5.88 4.07 9.94
N GLY A 44 5.12 3.03 9.58
CA GLY A 44 4.10 2.43 10.43
C GLY A 44 2.86 3.30 10.63
N THR A 45 2.75 4.45 9.95
CA THR A 45 1.65 5.40 10.12
C THR A 45 0.37 4.87 9.50
N GLY A 46 -0.72 4.84 10.27
CA GLY A 46 -2.06 4.50 9.77
C GLY A 46 -2.61 5.57 8.82
N ARG A 47 -3.28 5.13 7.75
CA ARG A 47 -3.84 5.98 6.70
C ARG A 47 -5.19 5.44 6.20
N VAL A 48 -5.95 6.32 5.59
CA VAL A 48 -7.17 5.98 4.84
C VAL A 48 -6.90 6.29 3.37
N VAL A 49 -7.20 5.34 2.49
CA VAL A 49 -6.95 5.44 1.04
C VAL A 49 -8.26 5.24 0.30
N LEU A 50 -8.55 6.10 -0.68
CA LEU A 50 -9.74 5.96 -1.52
C LEU A 50 -9.59 4.75 -2.45
N VAL A 51 -10.65 3.97 -2.59
CA VAL A 51 -10.66 2.79 -3.48
C VAL A 51 -10.48 3.21 -4.94
N ASP A 52 -10.99 4.37 -5.36
CA ASP A 52 -10.77 4.93 -6.70
C ASP A 52 -9.30 5.27 -7.00
N ASP A 53 -8.49 5.50 -5.96
CA ASP A 53 -7.04 5.68 -6.09
C ASP A 53 -6.30 4.34 -6.10
N LEU A 54 -6.93 3.25 -5.66
CA LEU A 54 -6.41 1.90 -5.78
C LEU A 54 -6.75 1.34 -7.17
N HIS A 55 -5.78 0.67 -7.81
CA HIS A 55 -5.91 0.24 -9.21
C HIS A 55 -6.20 1.41 -10.17
N ALA A 56 -5.72 2.60 -9.84
CA ALA A 56 -6.02 3.78 -10.60
C ALA A 56 -5.58 3.62 -12.06
N THR A 57 -6.55 3.35 -12.94
CA THR A 57 -6.41 3.33 -14.38
C THR A 57 -7.13 4.54 -14.96
N SER A 58 -6.57 5.11 -16.00
CA SER A 58 -7.12 6.19 -16.77
C SER A 58 -8.23 5.66 -17.69
N PRO A 59 -9.06 6.54 -18.28
CA PRO A 59 -10.06 6.12 -19.26
C PRO A 59 -9.50 5.35 -20.46
N THR A 60 -8.21 5.51 -20.77
CA THR A 60 -7.50 4.80 -21.84
C THR A 60 -6.91 3.46 -21.38
N GLY A 61 -7.07 3.08 -20.11
CA GLY A 61 -6.56 1.85 -19.52
C GLY A 61 -5.12 1.94 -18.99
N GLU A 62 -4.44 3.08 -19.16
CA GLU A 62 -3.10 3.32 -18.61
C GLU A 62 -3.15 3.62 -17.12
N HIS A 63 -2.11 3.35 -16.35
CA HIS A 63 -2.07 3.70 -14.93
C HIS A 63 -2.13 5.22 -14.72
N ARG A 64 -3.02 5.68 -13.83
CA ARG A 64 -3.08 7.09 -13.44
C ARG A 64 -1.84 7.46 -12.63
N HIS A 65 -1.24 8.60 -12.95
CA HIS A 65 -0.02 9.10 -12.29
C HIS A 65 -0.22 9.50 -10.82
N ASP A 66 -1.45 9.82 -10.42
CA ASP A 66 -1.80 10.28 -9.07
C ASP A 66 -2.33 9.16 -8.16
N GLY A 67 -2.48 7.94 -8.68
CA GLY A 67 -3.02 6.81 -7.91
C GLY A 67 -1.99 5.75 -7.56
N TYR A 68 -2.49 4.58 -7.20
CA TYR A 68 -1.73 3.44 -6.73
C TYR A 68 -1.96 2.20 -7.59
N THR A 69 -0.90 1.44 -7.81
CA THR A 69 -0.92 0.16 -8.52
C THR A 69 -0.63 -0.98 -7.57
N LEU A 70 -1.41 -2.06 -7.67
CA LEU A 70 -1.18 -3.26 -6.87
C LEU A 70 0.19 -3.84 -7.22
N VAL A 71 1.03 -4.02 -6.21
CA VAL A 71 2.26 -4.81 -6.33
C VAL A 71 1.83 -6.26 -6.25
N GLN A 72 1.79 -6.96 -7.38
CA GLN A 72 1.60 -8.41 -7.36
C GLN A 72 2.79 -9.04 -6.63
N ASP A 73 2.53 -9.64 -5.47
CA ASP A 73 3.51 -10.50 -4.85
C ASP A 73 3.46 -11.86 -5.56
N THR A 74 4.47 -12.12 -6.39
CA THR A 74 4.79 -13.46 -6.88
C THR A 74 5.52 -14.30 -5.82
N ALA A 75 5.41 -14.00 -4.53
CA ALA A 75 5.85 -14.87 -3.47
C ALA A 75 4.69 -15.19 -2.51
N GLY A 76 4.55 -16.49 -2.22
CA GLY A 76 3.64 -17.00 -1.20
C GLY A 76 3.87 -16.37 0.18
N PRO A 77 3.12 -16.82 1.20
CA PRO A 77 3.10 -16.20 2.52
C PRO A 77 4.50 -16.20 3.16
N ALA A 78 5.25 -15.11 2.99
CA ALA A 78 6.37 -14.82 3.85
C ALA A 78 5.79 -14.33 5.18
N PRO A 79 6.04 -15.01 6.30
CA PRO A 79 5.56 -14.54 7.58
C PRO A 79 6.20 -13.18 7.84
N PHE A 80 5.38 -12.22 8.26
CA PHE A 80 5.80 -10.99 8.93
C PHE A 80 6.77 -11.35 10.07
N ARG A 81 8.06 -11.52 9.75
CA ARG A 81 9.12 -11.48 10.74
C ARG A 81 9.21 -10.02 11.13
N ARG A 82 8.64 -9.72 12.30
CA ARG A 82 8.93 -8.55 13.13
C ARG A 82 10.32 -8.03 12.79
N ALA A 83 10.36 -6.91 12.06
CA ALA A 83 11.59 -6.14 11.92
C ALA A 83 12.02 -5.83 13.35
N ARG A 84 13.13 -6.45 13.74
CA ARG A 84 13.73 -6.32 15.05
C ARG A 84 14.04 -4.83 15.21
N ALA A 85 13.41 -4.22 16.21
CA ALA A 85 13.68 -2.86 16.60
C ALA A 85 15.19 -2.61 16.67
N HIS A 86 15.62 -1.52 16.06
CA HIS A 86 16.68 -0.64 16.50
C HIS A 86 17.68 -1.28 17.49
N GLN A 87 18.77 -1.84 16.98
CA GLN A 87 20.02 -1.90 17.73
C GLN A 87 20.88 -0.72 17.27
N CYS A 88 20.51 0.47 17.75
CA CYS A 88 21.35 1.66 17.82
C CYS A 88 21.50 1.99 19.30
N LEU A 89 22.67 1.67 19.86
CA LEU A 89 23.33 2.30 21.01
C LEU A 89 24.69 1.60 21.12
N GLU A 90 25.77 2.14 20.56
CA GLU A 90 26.67 3.13 21.19
C GLU A 90 27.31 2.63 22.50
N CYS A 91 28.64 2.56 22.45
CA CYS A 91 29.64 2.80 23.50
C CYS A 91 29.27 2.57 24.98
N ALA A 92 29.89 1.54 25.57
CA ALA A 92 30.59 1.62 26.86
C ALA A 92 31.53 0.41 27.01
#